data_AF-A0A1C0VW01-F1
#
_entry.id   AF-A0A1C0VW01-F1
#
_cell.length_a   1.000
_cell.length_b   1.000
_cell.length_c   1.000
_cell.angle_alpha   90.00
_cell.angle_beta   90.00
_cell.angle_gamma   90.00
#
_symmetry.space_group_name_H-M   'P 1'
#
loop_
_entity.id
_entity.type
_entity.pdbx_description
1 polymer ?
#
loop_
_entity_poly.entity_id
_entity_poly.type
_entity_poly.pdbx_seq_one_letter_code
_entity_poly.pdbx_strand_id
1 'polypeptide(L)'
;MKFQISISPRRITSSLSIWVLFFSLAGLVVQVFRYGFNYRERWMDLFNLDRELNYPSWYQSFTLLFCAILLGIIAAAKKRQGDRYSPHWKALSIIFVLLALDESLSFHEVLIIPDLRKTLHLGGIFYFIWVIPGAAFVLVTAINYFKFLLYLPSKTRYLFILAGGLYVGGALAMEMVGGYYADLAGQRNLIYGIMTTTEEIFEMMGVLTFIYALLAYIGCYIQDIDVRFKILDDREK
;
A
#
# COMPACT_ATOMS: atom_id res chain seq x y z
N MET A 1 2.01 7.04 -35.64
CA MET A 1 0.64 7.03 -35.08
C MET A 1 0.70 7.60 -33.67
N LYS A 2 0.01 8.69 -33.37
CA LYS A 2 -0.08 9.21 -31.98
C LYS A 2 -1.24 8.50 -31.30
N PHE A 3 -0.96 7.62 -30.34
CA PHE A 3 -1.99 7.01 -29.50
C PHE A 3 -2.40 8.01 -28.42
N GLN A 4 -3.67 8.40 -28.37
CA GLN A 4 -4.21 9.26 -27.32
C GLN A 4 -5.12 8.43 -26.40
N ILE A 5 -4.75 8.33 -25.13
CA ILE A 5 -5.55 7.66 -24.10
C ILE A 5 -6.06 8.74 -23.14
N SER A 6 -7.38 8.92 -23.07
CA SER A 6 -8.01 9.86 -22.14
C SER A 6 -8.21 9.20 -20.78
N ILE A 7 -7.46 9.66 -19.78
CA ILE A 7 -7.49 9.11 -18.41
C ILE A 7 -8.25 10.07 -17.49
N SER A 8 -9.29 9.58 -16.80
CA SER A 8 -9.99 10.35 -15.76
C SER A 8 -9.59 9.81 -14.38
N PRO A 9 -8.91 10.60 -13.54
CA PRO A 9 -8.53 10.18 -12.18
C PRO A 9 -9.71 9.64 -11.39
N ARG A 10 -10.86 10.34 -11.46
CA ARG A 10 -12.08 9.97 -10.76
C ARG A 10 -12.63 8.62 -11.23
N ARG A 11 -12.69 8.37 -12.54
CA ARG A 11 -13.23 7.10 -13.06
C ARG A 11 -12.38 5.91 -12.66
N ILE A 12 -11.05 6.05 -12.70
CA ILE A 12 -10.14 4.99 -12.26
C ILE A 12 -10.34 4.70 -10.78
N THR A 13 -10.32 5.73 -9.94
CA THR A 13 -10.43 5.54 -8.49
C THR A 13 -11.82 5.05 -8.09
N SER A 14 -12.88 5.49 -8.77
CA SER A 14 -14.23 4.94 -8.55
C SER A 14 -14.30 3.45 -8.92
N SER A 15 -13.69 3.03 -10.03
CA SER A 15 -13.61 1.62 -10.40
C SER A 15 -12.86 0.78 -9.36
N LEU A 16 -11.71 1.27 -8.90
CA LEU A 16 -10.91 0.60 -7.88
C LEU A 16 -11.65 0.54 -6.53
N SER A 17 -12.41 1.57 -6.15
CA SER A 17 -13.19 1.57 -4.90
C SER A 17 -14.28 0.50 -4.83
N ILE A 18 -14.82 0.07 -5.98
CA ILE A 18 -15.80 -1.02 -6.02
C ILE A 18 -15.15 -2.32 -5.54
N TRP A 19 -13.90 -2.57 -5.93
CA TRP A 19 -13.14 -3.72 -5.48
C TRP A 19 -12.76 -3.64 -4.01
N VAL A 20 -12.35 -2.46 -3.52
CA VAL A 20 -12.13 -2.24 -2.08
C VAL A 20 -13.38 -2.59 -1.29
N LEU A 21 -14.55 -2.06 -1.69
CA LEU A 21 -15.82 -2.34 -1.02
C LEU A 21 -16.16 -3.84 -1.07
N PHE A 22 -15.98 -4.48 -2.23
CA PHE A 22 -16.21 -5.91 -2.39
C PHE A 22 -15.33 -6.75 -1.45
N PHE A 23 -14.02 -6.52 -1.43
CA PHE A 23 -13.10 -7.28 -0.58
C PHE A 23 -13.34 -6.99 0.92
N SER A 24 -13.65 -5.75 1.27
CA SER A 24 -14.01 -5.37 2.65
C SER A 24 -15.24 -6.14 3.14
N LEU A 25 -16.30 -6.21 2.32
CA LEU A 25 -17.51 -6.94 2.66
C LEU A 25 -17.27 -8.45 2.70
N ALA A 26 -16.54 -8.99 1.72
CA ALA A 26 -16.19 -10.41 1.69
C ALA A 26 -15.36 -10.81 2.92
N GLY A 27 -14.38 -10.00 3.30
CA GLY A 27 -13.55 -10.20 4.49
C GLY A 27 -14.39 -10.20 5.77
N LEU A 28 -15.31 -9.24 5.94
CA LEU A 28 -16.23 -9.22 7.08
C LEU A 28 -17.10 -10.48 7.14
N VAL A 29 -17.65 -10.93 6.02
CA VAL A 29 -18.42 -12.19 5.96
C VAL A 29 -17.54 -13.37 6.38
N VAL A 30 -16.30 -13.45 5.88
CA VAL A 30 -15.35 -14.50 6.26
C VAL A 30 -15.12 -14.51 7.78
N GLN A 31 -14.88 -13.35 8.41
CA GLN A 31 -14.63 -13.27 9.85
C GLN A 31 -15.86 -13.67 10.68
N VAL A 32 -17.06 -13.21 10.29
CA VAL A 32 -18.32 -13.53 10.97
C VAL A 32 -18.63 -15.02 10.87
N PHE A 33 -18.51 -15.63 9.70
CA PHE A 33 -18.74 -17.06 9.54
C PHE A 33 -17.71 -17.90 10.30
N ARG A 34 -16.43 -17.50 10.25
CA ARG A 34 -15.33 -18.22 10.91
C ARG A 34 -15.46 -18.23 12.42
N TYR A 35 -15.73 -17.08 13.02
CA TYR A 35 -15.70 -16.93 14.49
C TYR A 35 -17.09 -16.90 15.13
N GLY A 36 -18.13 -16.45 14.42
CA GLY A 36 -19.51 -16.43 14.93
C GLY A 36 -20.25 -17.75 14.74
N PHE A 37 -20.03 -18.43 13.61
CA PHE A 37 -20.72 -19.68 13.28
C PHE A 37 -19.81 -20.92 13.30
N ASN A 38 -18.53 -20.73 13.63
CA ASN A 38 -17.50 -21.77 13.60
C ASN A 38 -17.43 -22.52 12.24
N TYR A 39 -17.76 -21.83 11.16
CA TYR A 39 -17.74 -22.37 9.81
C TYR A 39 -16.37 -22.15 9.18
N ARG A 40 -15.75 -23.22 8.67
CA ARG A 40 -14.40 -23.18 8.11
C ARG A 40 -14.34 -23.97 6.82
N GLU A 41 -14.17 -23.26 5.72
CA GLU A 41 -14.00 -23.86 4.41
C GLU A 41 -12.84 -23.23 3.65
N ARG A 42 -12.26 -23.98 2.72
CA ARG A 42 -11.08 -23.56 1.96
C ARG A 42 -11.29 -22.29 1.15
N TRP A 43 -12.51 -22.04 0.67
CA TRP A 43 -12.83 -20.83 -0.09
C TRP A 43 -12.71 -19.56 0.76
N MET A 44 -12.90 -19.65 2.08
CA MET A 44 -12.85 -18.49 2.97
C MET A 44 -11.44 -17.91 3.06
N ASP A 45 -10.40 -18.75 2.93
CA ASP A 45 -9.01 -18.29 2.92
C ASP A 45 -8.68 -17.47 1.66
N LEU A 46 -9.43 -17.63 0.57
CA LEU A 46 -9.24 -16.86 -0.67
C LEU A 46 -9.70 -15.40 -0.56
N PHE A 47 -10.51 -15.08 0.45
CA PHE A 47 -11.05 -13.74 0.70
C PHE A 47 -10.74 -13.25 2.12
N ASN A 48 -9.88 -13.95 2.86
CA ASN A 48 -9.52 -13.54 4.20
C ASN A 48 -8.49 -12.41 4.14
N LEU A 49 -8.89 -11.21 4.50
CA LEU A 49 -8.02 -10.03 4.52
C LEU A 49 -6.81 -10.19 5.47
N ASP A 50 -6.93 -11.00 6.52
CA ASP A 50 -5.83 -11.28 7.49
C ASP A 50 -4.82 -12.32 6.94
N ARG A 51 -4.90 -12.69 5.67
CA ARG A 51 -4.00 -13.67 5.06
C ARG A 51 -3.46 -13.17 3.75
N GLU A 52 -2.27 -13.68 3.48
CA GLU A 52 -1.55 -13.40 2.26
C GLU A 52 -1.75 -14.48 1.19
N LEU A 53 -1.27 -14.19 -0.02
CA LEU A 53 -1.39 -15.05 -1.22
C LEU A 53 -2.85 -15.36 -1.63
N ASN A 54 -3.73 -14.35 -1.56
CA ASN A 54 -5.15 -14.48 -1.89
C ASN A 54 -5.69 -13.31 -2.73
N TYR A 55 -6.99 -13.30 -3.07
CA TYR A 55 -7.50 -12.28 -4.00
C TYR A 55 -7.35 -10.84 -3.49
N PRO A 56 -7.65 -10.52 -2.21
CA PRO A 56 -7.36 -9.21 -1.66
C PRO A 56 -5.89 -8.78 -1.73
N SER A 57 -4.94 -9.62 -1.31
CA SER A 57 -3.53 -9.20 -1.29
C SER A 57 -2.93 -9.06 -2.70
N TRP A 58 -3.40 -9.86 -3.67
CA TRP A 58 -3.10 -9.63 -5.08
C TRP A 58 -3.63 -8.28 -5.59
N TYR A 59 -4.85 -7.90 -5.18
CA TYR A 59 -5.40 -6.59 -5.52
C TYR A 59 -4.54 -5.47 -4.91
N GLN A 60 -4.20 -5.57 -3.63
CA GLN A 60 -3.38 -4.59 -2.93
C GLN A 60 -2.00 -4.44 -3.60
N SER A 61 -1.31 -5.56 -3.87
CA SER A 61 -0.03 -5.60 -4.60
C SER A 61 -0.12 -4.92 -5.98
N PHE A 62 -1.16 -5.21 -6.76
CA PHE A 62 -1.34 -4.57 -8.06
C PHE A 62 -1.61 -3.06 -7.97
N THR A 63 -2.37 -2.60 -6.98
CA THR A 63 -2.61 -1.17 -6.79
C THR A 63 -1.36 -0.43 -6.30
N LEU A 64 -0.53 -1.06 -5.45
CA LEU A 64 0.79 -0.56 -5.06
C LEU A 64 1.74 -0.48 -6.26
N LEU A 65 1.80 -1.52 -7.09
CA LEU A 65 2.58 -1.52 -8.33
C LEU A 65 2.09 -0.44 -9.31
N PHE A 66 0.78 -0.22 -9.39
CA PHE A 66 0.23 0.88 -10.19
C PHE A 66 0.70 2.25 -9.67
N CYS A 67 0.71 2.47 -8.36
CA CYS A 67 1.33 3.66 -7.76
C CYS A 67 2.80 3.79 -8.16
N ALA A 68 3.57 2.69 -8.08
CA ALA A 68 4.98 2.68 -8.46
C ALA A 68 5.18 3.11 -9.93
N ILE A 69 4.35 2.63 -10.85
CA ILE A 69 4.38 3.01 -12.27
C ILE A 69 4.07 4.50 -12.44
N LEU A 70 3.00 5.01 -11.81
CA LEU A 70 2.63 6.42 -11.88
C LEU A 70 3.74 7.33 -11.32
N LEU A 71 4.35 6.95 -10.20
CA LEU A 71 5.51 7.63 -9.63
C LEU A 71 6.71 7.61 -10.59
N GLY A 72 6.97 6.49 -11.26
CA GLY A 72 8.03 6.34 -12.25
C GLY A 72 7.81 7.25 -13.46
N ILE A 73 6.58 7.38 -13.93
CA ILE A 73 6.17 8.32 -14.98
C ILE A 73 6.44 9.76 -14.54
N ILE A 74 6.00 10.14 -13.33
CA ILE A 74 6.24 11.48 -12.78
C ILE A 74 7.75 11.74 -12.65
N ALA A 75 8.51 10.78 -12.16
CA ALA A 75 9.97 10.88 -12.02
C ALA A 75 10.65 11.13 -13.37
N ALA A 76 10.27 10.40 -14.42
CA ALA A 76 10.80 10.56 -15.76
C ALA A 76 10.46 11.94 -16.35
N ALA A 77 9.21 12.39 -16.19
CA ALA A 77 8.78 13.71 -16.64
C ALA A 77 9.53 14.83 -15.91
N LYS A 78 9.66 14.73 -14.58
CA LYS A 78 10.37 15.71 -13.75
C LYS A 78 11.86 15.76 -14.03
N LYS A 79 12.49 14.62 -14.34
CA LYS A 79 13.87 14.58 -14.79
C LYS A 79 14.07 15.35 -16.11
N ARG A 80 13.15 15.20 -17.07
CA ARG A 80 13.20 15.95 -18.35
C ARG A 80 13.01 17.46 -18.15
N GLN A 81 12.26 17.86 -17.12
CA GLN A 81 12.05 19.26 -16.74
C GLN A 81 13.21 19.86 -15.92
N GLY A 82 14.23 19.07 -15.56
CA GLY A 82 15.32 19.52 -14.70
C GLY A 82 14.90 19.79 -13.25
N ASP A 83 13.80 19.19 -12.77
CA ASP A 83 13.32 19.39 -11.41
C ASP A 83 14.25 18.70 -10.40
N ARG A 84 14.72 19.47 -9.41
CA ARG A 84 15.67 19.00 -8.39
C ARG A 84 15.18 17.80 -7.57
N TYR A 85 13.86 17.58 -7.50
CA TYR A 85 13.25 16.47 -6.75
C TYR A 85 12.93 15.26 -7.63
N SER A 86 13.36 15.21 -8.90
CA SER A 86 13.22 14.00 -9.72
C SER A 86 13.77 12.71 -9.05
N PRO A 87 14.88 12.75 -8.26
CA PRO A 87 15.34 11.57 -7.54
C PRO A 87 14.37 11.10 -6.44
N HIS A 88 13.64 12.02 -5.80
CA HIS A 88 12.67 11.69 -4.75
C HIS A 88 11.46 10.96 -5.33
N TRP A 89 10.96 11.42 -6.48
CA TRP A 89 9.92 10.70 -7.22
C TRP A 89 10.35 9.29 -7.64
N LYS A 90 11.60 9.15 -8.11
CA LYS A 90 12.16 7.84 -8.48
C LYS A 90 12.30 6.93 -7.27
N ALA A 91 12.79 7.46 -6.15
CA ALA A 91 12.93 6.70 -4.92
C ALA A 91 11.58 6.24 -4.37
N LEU A 92 10.53 7.08 -4.39
CA LEU A 92 9.16 6.66 -4.08
C LEU A 92 8.68 5.54 -5.01
N SER A 93 8.92 5.64 -6.31
CA SER A 93 8.56 4.58 -7.26
C SER A 93 9.17 3.24 -6.86
N ILE A 94 10.46 3.23 -6.49
CA ILE A 94 11.16 2.02 -6.01
C ILE A 94 10.57 1.53 -4.68
N ILE A 95 10.30 2.43 -3.72
CA ILE A 95 9.68 2.06 -2.43
C ILE A 95 8.33 1.37 -2.67
N PHE A 96 7.49 1.88 -3.56
CA PHE A 96 6.21 1.25 -3.86
C PHE A 96 6.33 -0.10 -4.59
N VAL A 97 7.39 -0.33 -5.38
CA VAL A 97 7.70 -1.68 -5.89
C VAL A 97 8.03 -2.61 -4.72
N LEU A 98 8.84 -2.16 -3.75
CA LEU A 98 9.19 -2.97 -2.59
C LEU A 98 7.96 -3.28 -1.72
N LEU A 99 7.06 -2.32 -1.52
CA LEU A 99 5.79 -2.55 -0.82
C LEU A 99 4.90 -3.56 -1.57
N ALA A 100 4.78 -3.44 -2.89
CA ALA A 100 4.01 -4.42 -3.68
C ALA A 100 4.60 -5.84 -3.61
N LEU A 101 5.94 -5.95 -3.55
CA LEU A 101 6.62 -7.23 -3.38
C LEU A 101 6.42 -7.79 -1.98
N ASP A 102 6.49 -6.95 -0.96
CA ASP A 102 6.23 -7.35 0.43
C ASP A 102 4.81 -7.92 0.58
N GLU A 103 3.81 -7.23 0.06
CA GLU A 103 2.41 -7.71 0.01
C GLU A 103 2.28 -9.07 -0.69
N SER A 104 3.10 -9.34 -1.71
CA SER A 104 2.98 -10.60 -2.46
C SER A 104 3.77 -11.75 -1.84
N LEU A 105 4.81 -11.43 -1.06
CA LEU A 105 5.81 -12.38 -0.56
C LEU A 105 5.83 -12.47 0.97
N SER A 106 5.06 -11.62 1.64
CA SER A 106 4.87 -11.55 3.09
C SER A 106 6.21 -11.43 3.82
N PHE A 107 7.11 -10.53 3.39
CA PHE A 107 8.43 -10.43 4.00
C PHE A 107 8.34 -9.92 5.45
N HIS A 108 7.41 -9.03 5.75
CA HIS A 108 7.20 -8.56 7.12
C HIS A 108 6.64 -9.68 8.04
N GLU A 109 5.91 -10.67 7.51
CA GLU A 109 5.49 -11.85 8.27
C GLU A 109 6.68 -12.70 8.74
N VAL A 110 7.80 -12.72 7.98
CA VAL A 110 9.03 -13.41 8.39
C VAL A 110 9.59 -12.83 9.68
N LEU A 111 9.29 -11.58 10.02
CA LEU A 111 9.70 -10.94 11.27
C LEU A 111 8.70 -11.13 12.41
N ILE A 112 7.56 -11.78 12.17
CA ILE A 112 6.58 -12.20 13.18
C ILE A 112 7.01 -13.56 13.76
N ILE A 113 8.29 -13.71 14.13
CA ILE A 113 8.83 -14.96 14.69
C ILE A 113 8.45 -15.04 16.18
N PRO A 114 7.62 -16.01 16.61
CA PRO A 114 7.20 -16.12 18.01
C PRO A 114 8.39 -16.31 18.98
N ASP A 115 9.44 -16.99 18.53
CA ASP A 115 10.63 -17.27 19.33
C ASP A 115 11.50 -16.03 19.54
N LEU A 116 11.61 -15.15 18.53
CA LEU A 116 12.31 -13.88 18.65
C LEU A 116 11.56 -12.96 19.62
N ARG A 117 10.23 -12.96 19.57
CA ARG A 117 9.37 -12.18 20.48
C ARG A 117 9.57 -12.61 21.94
N LYS A 118 9.52 -13.92 22.19
CA LYS A 118 9.74 -14.51 23.53
C LYS A 118 11.13 -14.18 24.07
N THR A 119 12.14 -14.24 23.21
CA THR A 119 13.54 -13.95 23.58
C THR A 119 13.75 -12.48 23.92
N LEU A 120 13.08 -11.56 23.22
CA LEU A 120 13.15 -10.12 23.45
C LEU A 120 12.18 -9.63 24.53
N HIS A 121 11.37 -10.52 25.14
CA HIS A 121 10.32 -10.18 26.11
C HIS A 121 9.35 -9.10 25.60
N LEU A 122 9.08 -9.08 24.29
CA LEU A 122 8.22 -8.08 23.66
C LEU A 122 6.74 -8.50 23.78
N GLY A 123 5.90 -7.57 24.23
CA GLY A 123 4.45 -7.74 24.39
C GLY A 123 3.71 -6.41 24.22
N GLY A 124 2.40 -6.44 24.36
CA GLY A 124 1.54 -5.28 24.15
C GLY A 124 1.66 -4.70 22.74
N ILE A 125 1.96 -3.40 22.64
CA ILE A 125 2.04 -2.69 21.35
C ILE A 125 3.18 -3.17 20.43
N PHE A 126 4.16 -3.89 20.95
CA PHE A 126 5.27 -4.48 20.17
C PHE A 126 5.13 -6.00 20.04
N TYR A 127 3.90 -6.51 20.18
CA TYR A 127 3.59 -7.93 19.96
C TYR A 127 4.10 -8.38 18.59
N PHE A 128 3.90 -7.56 17.57
CA PHE A 128 4.44 -7.74 16.23
C PHE A 128 5.76 -6.97 16.10
N ILE A 129 6.87 -7.71 16.04
CA ILE A 129 8.23 -7.13 16.11
C ILE A 129 8.51 -6.21 14.93
N TRP A 130 7.92 -6.51 13.77
CA TRP A 130 8.11 -5.77 12.52
C TRP A 130 7.71 -4.29 12.64
N VAL A 131 6.81 -3.94 13.57
CA VAL A 131 6.42 -2.55 13.86
C VAL A 131 7.64 -1.68 14.18
N ILE A 132 8.68 -2.23 14.83
CA ILE A 132 9.89 -1.48 15.18
C ILE A 132 10.68 -1.04 13.92
N PRO A 133 11.15 -1.95 13.05
CA PRO A 133 11.81 -1.55 11.81
C PRO A 133 10.88 -0.79 10.86
N GLY A 134 9.58 -1.12 10.82
CA GLY A 134 8.58 -0.38 10.05
C GLY A 134 8.44 1.08 10.47
N ALA A 135 8.29 1.34 11.77
CA ALA A 135 8.23 2.70 12.33
C ALA A 135 9.52 3.49 12.09
N ALA A 136 10.68 2.85 12.24
CA ALA A 136 11.97 3.47 11.93
C ALA A 136 12.06 3.87 10.44
N PHE A 137 11.65 2.97 9.53
CA PHE A 137 11.61 3.24 8.10
C PHE A 137 10.68 4.40 7.75
N VAL A 138 9.47 4.42 8.32
CA VAL A 138 8.50 5.52 8.14
C VAL A 138 9.07 6.84 8.64
N LEU A 139 9.68 6.87 9.83
CA LEU A 139 10.24 8.08 10.41
C LEU A 139 11.38 8.66 9.54
N VAL A 140 12.30 7.80 9.12
CA VAL A 140 13.41 8.19 8.22
C VAL A 140 12.85 8.71 6.89
N THR A 141 11.84 8.04 6.33
CA THR A 141 11.19 8.50 5.09
C THR A 141 10.51 9.85 5.29
N ALA A 142 9.75 10.04 6.36
CA ALA A 142 9.06 11.29 6.66
C ALA A 142 10.03 12.48 6.79
N ILE A 143 11.16 12.28 7.49
CA ILE A 143 12.20 13.31 7.65
C ILE A 143 12.83 13.66 6.30
N ASN A 144 13.25 12.65 5.53
CA ASN A 144 13.90 12.87 4.23
C ASN A 144 12.95 13.54 3.21
N TYR A 145 11.66 13.19 3.25
CA TYR A 145 10.66 13.70 2.31
C TYR A 145 9.95 14.97 2.79
N PHE A 146 10.21 15.47 4.00
CA PHE A 146 9.53 16.65 4.53
C PHE A 146 9.66 17.88 3.60
N LYS A 147 10.88 18.21 3.17
CA LYS A 147 11.13 19.33 2.25
C LYS A 147 10.51 19.09 0.86
N PHE A 148 10.50 17.84 0.41
CA PHE A 148 9.85 17.45 -0.84
C PHE A 148 8.34 17.64 -0.78
N LEU A 149 7.69 17.19 0.30
CA LEU A 149 6.25 17.36 0.51
C LEU A 149 5.88 18.84 0.54
N LEU A 150 6.67 19.69 1.20
CA LEU A 150 6.44 21.14 1.24
C LEU A 150 6.56 21.80 -0.14
N TYR A 151 7.39 21.26 -1.03
CA TYR A 151 7.56 21.73 -2.41
C TYR A 151 6.37 21.38 -3.31
N LEU A 152 5.58 20.37 -2.97
CA LEU A 152 4.42 19.99 -3.77
C LEU A 152 3.32 21.05 -3.72
N PRO A 153 2.53 21.20 -4.79
CA PRO A 153 1.32 22.02 -4.79
C PRO A 153 0.39 21.63 -3.64
N SER A 154 -0.28 22.62 -3.03
CA SER A 154 -1.04 22.45 -1.77
C SER A 154 -2.05 21.31 -1.81
N LYS A 155 -2.80 21.17 -2.91
CA LYS A 155 -3.78 20.09 -3.11
C LYS A 155 -3.12 18.72 -3.12
N THR A 156 -2.04 18.55 -3.88
CA THR A 156 -1.28 17.29 -3.95
C THR A 156 -0.65 16.96 -2.60
N ARG A 157 -0.06 17.95 -1.93
CA ARG A 157 0.53 17.79 -0.60
C ARG A 157 -0.49 17.25 0.41
N TYR A 158 -1.68 17.83 0.47
CA TYR A 158 -2.73 17.36 1.38
C TYR A 158 -3.13 15.90 1.08
N LEU A 159 -3.33 15.57 -0.20
CA LEU A 159 -3.69 14.21 -0.59
C LEU A 159 -2.59 13.19 -0.29
N PHE A 160 -1.31 13.56 -0.42
CA PHE A 160 -0.17 12.71 -0.05
C PHE A 160 -0.13 12.46 1.46
N ILE A 161 -0.36 13.51 2.27
CA ILE A 161 -0.40 13.39 3.73
C ILE A 161 -1.59 12.52 4.16
N LEU A 162 -2.77 12.72 3.56
CA LEU A 162 -3.95 11.90 3.84
C LEU A 162 -3.72 10.44 3.45
N ALA A 163 -3.20 10.18 2.25
CA ALA A 163 -2.89 8.84 1.79
C ALA A 163 -1.86 8.13 2.68
N GLY A 164 -0.77 8.82 3.01
CA GLY A 164 0.26 8.30 3.91
C GLY A 164 -0.26 8.07 5.32
N GLY A 165 -1.10 8.97 5.85
CA GLY A 165 -1.72 8.83 7.16
C GLY A 165 -2.71 7.66 7.24
N LEU A 166 -3.48 7.42 6.18
CA LEU A 166 -4.37 6.25 6.08
C LEU A 166 -3.58 4.95 5.99
N TYR A 167 -2.61 4.87 5.06
CA TYR A 167 -1.83 3.66 4.84
C TYR A 167 -0.97 3.29 6.05
N VAL A 168 -0.17 4.23 6.56
CA VAL A 168 0.67 4.01 7.75
C VAL A 168 -0.18 3.85 9.01
N GLY A 169 -1.33 4.54 9.08
CA GLY A 169 -2.27 4.41 10.20
C GLY A 169 -2.92 3.02 10.25
N GLY A 170 -3.26 2.44 9.10
CA GLY A 170 -3.57 1.01 8.99
C GLY A 170 -2.36 0.19 9.42
N ALA A 171 -1.33 0.14 8.58
CA ALA A 171 -0.19 -0.75 8.71
C ALA A 171 0.52 -0.74 10.07
N LEU A 172 0.78 0.43 10.67
CA LEU A 172 1.53 0.49 11.94
C LEU A 172 0.62 0.70 13.15
N ALA A 173 -0.32 1.63 13.08
CA ALA A 173 -1.10 1.96 14.28
C ALA A 173 -2.13 0.86 14.58
N MET A 174 -2.79 0.30 13.57
CA MET A 174 -3.72 -0.83 13.80
C MET A 174 -2.97 -2.08 14.22
N GLU A 175 -1.78 -2.36 13.68
CA GLU A 175 -0.94 -3.47 14.15
C GLU A 175 -0.51 -3.33 15.61
N MET A 176 -0.18 -2.12 16.07
CA MET A 176 0.11 -1.88 17.49
C MET A 176 -1.12 -2.13 18.38
N VAL A 177 -2.31 -1.73 17.92
CA VAL A 177 -3.57 -1.91 18.65
C VAL A 177 -4.00 -3.38 18.62
N GLY A 178 -3.92 -4.03 17.47
CA GLY A 178 -4.18 -5.45 17.23
C GLY A 178 -3.20 -6.32 18.00
N GLY A 179 -1.93 -5.97 18.03
CA GLY A 179 -0.88 -6.62 18.81
C GLY A 179 -1.14 -6.55 20.31
N TYR A 180 -1.52 -5.37 20.83
CA TYR A 180 -1.90 -5.22 22.22
C TYR A 180 -3.11 -6.10 22.58
N TYR A 181 -4.12 -6.14 21.73
CA TYR A 181 -5.28 -6.99 21.92
C TYR A 181 -4.95 -8.48 21.81
N ALA A 182 -4.12 -8.87 20.83
CA ALA A 182 -3.67 -10.24 20.63
C ALA A 182 -2.87 -10.78 21.81
N ASP A 183 -2.11 -9.93 22.50
CA ASP A 183 -1.40 -10.31 23.73
C ASP A 183 -2.35 -10.70 24.86
N LEU A 184 -3.48 -10.02 24.96
CA LEU A 184 -4.45 -10.20 26.04
C LEU A 184 -5.47 -11.30 25.75
N ALA A 185 -5.99 -11.34 24.52
CA ALA A 185 -7.15 -12.14 24.14
C ALA A 185 -6.86 -13.17 23.02
N GLY A 186 -5.63 -13.19 22.51
CA GLY A 186 -5.24 -13.99 21.35
C GLY A 186 -5.82 -13.47 20.03
N GLN A 187 -5.41 -14.11 18.93
CA GLN A 187 -5.78 -13.71 17.56
C GLN A 187 -7.03 -14.45 17.02
N ARG A 188 -7.40 -15.58 17.64
CA ARG A 188 -8.42 -16.49 17.10
C ARG A 188 -9.83 -16.14 17.59
N ASN A 189 -10.25 -14.90 17.36
CA ASN A 189 -11.58 -14.43 17.75
C ASN A 189 -12.12 -13.36 16.79
N LEU A 190 -13.43 -13.13 16.84
CA LEU A 190 -14.14 -12.22 15.95
C LEU A 190 -13.65 -10.76 16.08
N ILE A 191 -13.32 -10.32 17.30
CA ILE A 191 -12.88 -8.95 17.55
C ILE A 191 -11.56 -8.71 16.83
N TYR A 192 -10.57 -9.61 17.00
CA TYR A 192 -9.31 -9.52 16.28
C TYR A 192 -9.52 -9.54 14.76
N GLY A 193 -10.38 -10.44 14.25
CA GLY A 193 -10.70 -10.49 12.82
C GLY A 193 -11.31 -9.19 12.25
N ILE A 194 -12.14 -8.50 13.04
CA ILE A 194 -12.68 -7.17 12.67
C ILE A 194 -11.58 -6.11 12.70
N MET A 195 -10.66 -6.18 13.66
CA MET A 195 -9.53 -5.26 13.75
C MET A 195 -8.62 -5.38 12.53
N THR A 196 -8.21 -6.59 12.13
CA THR A 196 -7.42 -6.78 10.89
C THR A 196 -8.21 -6.36 9.65
N THR A 197 -9.51 -6.66 9.59
CA THR A 197 -10.33 -6.19 8.47
C THR A 197 -10.36 -4.66 8.39
N THR A 198 -10.35 -3.97 9.53
CA THR A 198 -10.32 -2.51 9.59
C THR A 198 -8.96 -1.97 9.14
N GLU A 199 -7.87 -2.57 9.60
CA GLU A 199 -6.50 -2.26 9.17
C GLU A 199 -6.38 -2.27 7.64
N GLU A 200 -6.79 -3.37 7.03
CA GLU A 200 -6.77 -3.63 5.59
C GLU A 200 -7.59 -2.60 4.79
N ILE A 201 -8.74 -2.19 5.33
CA ILE A 201 -9.56 -1.11 4.75
C ILE A 201 -8.79 0.21 4.76
N PHE A 202 -8.13 0.55 5.86
CA PHE A 202 -7.34 1.78 5.96
C PHE A 202 -6.19 1.80 4.96
N GLU A 203 -5.51 0.67 4.79
CA GLU A 203 -4.44 0.51 3.81
C GLU A 203 -4.94 0.70 2.38
N MET A 204 -5.95 -0.05 1.97
CA MET A 204 -6.56 0.05 0.63
C MET A 204 -7.05 1.47 0.34
N MET A 205 -7.65 2.14 1.33
CA MET A 205 -8.11 3.54 1.20
C MET A 205 -6.94 4.52 1.07
N GLY A 206 -5.83 4.28 1.77
CA GLY A 206 -4.59 5.03 1.62
C GLY A 206 -4.03 4.94 0.21
N VAL A 207 -3.90 3.72 -0.32
CA VAL A 207 -3.42 3.47 -1.69
C VAL A 207 -4.36 4.11 -2.72
N LEU A 208 -5.68 3.96 -2.56
CA LEU A 208 -6.66 4.56 -3.46
C LEU A 208 -6.58 6.09 -3.49
N THR A 209 -6.44 6.72 -2.32
CA THR A 209 -6.24 8.17 -2.19
C THR A 209 -4.95 8.60 -2.87
N PHE A 210 -3.89 7.79 -2.77
CA PHE A 210 -2.62 8.06 -3.41
C PHE A 210 -2.69 7.97 -4.93
N ILE A 211 -3.36 6.95 -5.48
CA ILE A 211 -3.61 6.81 -6.92
C ILE A 211 -4.34 8.05 -7.45
N TYR A 212 -5.39 8.49 -6.75
CA TYR A 212 -6.10 9.72 -7.11
C TYR A 212 -5.14 10.92 -7.16
N ALA A 213 -4.32 11.09 -6.13
CA ALA A 213 -3.36 12.19 -6.01
C ALA A 213 -2.34 12.19 -7.15
N LEU A 214 -1.79 11.03 -7.50
CA LEU A 214 -0.82 10.86 -8.57
C LEU A 214 -1.43 11.17 -9.94
N LEU A 215 -2.61 10.61 -10.24
CA LEU A 215 -3.30 10.85 -11.50
C LEU A 215 -3.71 12.32 -11.65
N ALA A 216 -4.19 12.94 -10.57
CA ALA A 216 -4.51 14.37 -10.56
C ALA A 216 -3.25 15.23 -10.76
N TYR A 217 -2.13 14.86 -10.12
CA TYR A 217 -0.86 15.55 -10.30
C TYR A 217 -0.36 15.48 -11.74
N ILE A 218 -0.41 14.29 -12.36
CA ILE A 218 -0.07 14.09 -13.77
C ILE A 218 -0.93 14.99 -14.65
N GLY A 219 -2.25 14.95 -14.49
CA GLY A 219 -3.18 15.74 -15.32
C GLY A 219 -3.04 17.26 -15.19
N CYS A 220 -2.53 17.76 -14.06
CA CYS A 220 -2.35 19.20 -13.84
C CYS A 220 -0.94 19.71 -14.18
N TYR A 221 0.10 18.89 -13.99
CA TYR A 221 1.49 19.36 -13.99
C TYR A 221 2.39 18.66 -15.02
N ILE A 222 1.86 17.71 -15.79
CA ILE A 222 2.56 17.02 -16.86
C ILE A 222 1.76 17.21 -18.15
N GLN A 223 2.33 17.93 -19.10
CA GLN A 223 1.66 18.29 -20.36
C GLN A 223 1.51 17.08 -21.28
N ASP A 224 2.63 16.46 -21.67
CA ASP A 224 2.66 15.32 -22.58
C ASP A 224 3.59 14.21 -22.07
N ILE A 225 3.14 12.96 -22.18
CA ILE A 225 3.93 11.76 -21.90
C ILE A 225 4.25 11.08 -23.22
N ASP A 226 5.42 11.39 -23.79
CA ASP A 226 5.93 10.70 -24.98
C ASP A 226 6.72 9.44 -24.60
N VAL A 227 6.16 8.28 -24.94
CA VAL A 227 6.84 6.98 -24.89
C VAL A 227 7.43 6.67 -26.26
N ARG A 228 8.77 6.62 -26.36
CA ARG A 228 9.47 6.20 -27.57
C ARG A 228 10.08 4.82 -27.35
N PHE A 229 9.60 3.83 -28.11
CA PHE A 229 10.22 2.51 -28.19
C PHE A 229 11.28 2.54 -29.30
N LYS A 230 12.54 2.30 -28.95
CA LYS A 230 13.61 2.04 -29.91
C LYS A 230 13.92 0.54 -29.85
N ILE A 231 13.46 -0.21 -30.85
CA ILE A 231 13.83 -1.62 -31.01
C ILE A 231 15.22 -1.60 -31.65
N LEU A 232 16.21 -2.16 -30.97
CA LEU A 232 17.53 -2.40 -31.53
C LEU A 232 17.51 -3.82 -32.11
N ASP A 233 17.90 -3.99 -33.37
CA ASP A 233 18.09 -5.31 -33.97
C ASP A 233 19.52 -5.77 -33.67
N ASP A 234 19.68 -6.94 -33.05
CA ASP A 234 21.00 -7.49 -32.65
C ASP A 234 21.81 -8.04 -33.86
N ARG A 235 21.35 -7.82 -35.10
CA ARG A 235 21.94 -8.37 -36.33
C ARG A 235 23.11 -7.57 -36.94
N GLU A 236 23.67 -6.61 -36.22
CA GLU A 236 24.91 -5.94 -36.62
C GLU A 236 25.94 -5.96 -35.48
N LYS A 237 26.52 -7.14 -35.27
CA LYS A 237 27.84 -7.32 -34.67
C LYS A 237 28.63 -8.34 -35.48
#